data_AF-A0A4Q6BT70-F1
#
_entry.id   AF-A0A4Q6BT70-F1
#
_cell.length_a   1.000
_cell.length_b   1.000
_cell.length_c   1.000
_cell.angle_alpha   90.00
_cell.angle_beta   90.00
_cell.angle_gamma   90.00
#
_symmetry.space_group_name_H-M   'P 1'
#
loop_
_entity.id
_entity.type
_entity.pdbx_description
1 polymer ?
#
loop_
_entity_poly.entity_id
_entity_poly.type
_entity_poly.pdbx_seq_one_letter_code
_entity_poly.pdbx_strand_id
1 'polypeptide(L)'
;MEPSYLEILGTVLFGIAVLHTFFVQKILHWSHRFPKGSFAHGFLHLLSEIEIVFGVWAALFLIGMGYLTGGKSVVEYQESLNFTEPLFVFCIMVMAATRPVLAVARTGIEYVSWFLRKTLRTPEKLTDIFVVLTLGPLSGSFITEPAAMTVTALLLVSMFHSPPARLCYFLMGVLFVNVSVGGAMTPFAAPPILMVAQKWGWDF
;
A
#
# COMPACT_ATOMS: atom_id res chain seq x y z
N MET A 1 -22.40 -17.26 -21.64
CA MET A 1 -23.34 -17.15 -20.51
C MET A 1 -23.70 -15.68 -20.40
N GLU A 2 -24.99 -15.36 -20.39
CA GLU A 2 -25.44 -13.97 -20.20
C GLU A 2 -25.09 -13.54 -18.77
N PRO A 3 -24.48 -12.36 -18.56
CA PRO A 3 -24.08 -11.92 -17.23
C PRO A 3 -25.32 -11.71 -16.35
N SER A 4 -25.25 -12.18 -15.11
CA SER A 4 -26.32 -11.99 -14.13
C SER A 4 -26.47 -10.51 -13.77
N TYR A 5 -27.68 -10.06 -13.44
CA TYR A 5 -27.91 -8.70 -12.95
C TYR A 5 -27.01 -8.33 -11.75
N LEU A 6 -26.69 -9.30 -10.91
CA LEU A 6 -25.78 -9.12 -9.77
C LEU A 6 -24.33 -8.89 -10.22
N GLU A 7 -23.86 -9.61 -11.24
CA GLU A 7 -22.52 -9.44 -11.80
C GLU A 7 -22.37 -8.08 -12.48
N ILE A 8 -23.41 -7.63 -13.20
CA ILE A 8 -23.44 -6.30 -13.82
C ILE A 8 -23.40 -5.23 -12.73
N LEU A 9 -24.25 -5.35 -11.70
CA LEU A 9 -24.27 -4.43 -10.57
C LEU A 9 -22.90 -4.35 -9.88
N GLY A 10 -22.31 -5.50 -9.57
CA GLY A 10 -20.99 -5.60 -8.95
C GLY A 10 -19.90 -4.95 -9.82
N THR A 11 -19.90 -5.23 -11.12
CA THR A 11 -18.92 -4.66 -12.07
C THR A 11 -19.04 -3.16 -12.18
N VAL A 12 -20.27 -2.63 -12.26
CA VAL A 12 -20.51 -1.18 -12.34
C VAL A 12 -20.08 -0.49 -11.05
N LEU A 13 -20.51 -0.99 -9.88
CA LEU A 13 -20.15 -0.40 -8.60
C LEU A 13 -18.64 -0.47 -8.34
N PHE A 14 -17.99 -1.57 -8.71
CA PHE A 14 -16.53 -1.69 -8.64
C PHE A 14 -15.84 -0.69 -9.57
N GLY A 15 -16.31 -0.53 -10.81
CA GLY A 15 -15.80 0.46 -11.74
C GLY A 15 -15.92 1.90 -11.20
N ILE A 16 -17.05 2.23 -10.58
CA ILE A 16 -17.24 3.54 -9.95
C ILE A 16 -16.35 3.68 -8.70
N ALA A 17 -16.16 2.62 -7.91
CA ALA A 17 -15.24 2.63 -6.78
C ALA A 17 -13.80 2.94 -7.22
N VAL A 18 -13.32 2.29 -8.29
CA VAL A 18 -12.01 2.57 -8.88
C VAL A 18 -11.91 4.02 -9.35
N LEU A 19 -12.94 4.54 -10.04
CA LEU A 19 -12.98 5.95 -10.42
C LEU A 19 -12.90 6.86 -9.19
N HIS A 20 -13.71 6.61 -8.17
CA HIS A 20 -13.71 7.38 -6.91
C HIS A 20 -12.31 7.40 -6.29
N THR A 21 -11.59 6.27 -6.23
CA THR A 21 -10.22 6.20 -5.73
C THR A 21 -9.26 7.15 -6.46
N PHE A 22 -9.39 7.33 -7.78
CA PHE A 22 -8.61 8.32 -8.52
C PHE A 22 -9.02 9.78 -8.23
N PHE A 23 -10.26 10.01 -7.81
CA PHE A 23 -10.78 11.34 -7.46
C PHE A 23 -10.54 11.73 -5.99
N VAL A 24 -10.12 10.80 -5.13
CA VAL A 24 -9.83 11.03 -3.70
C VAL A 24 -9.05 12.32 -3.45
N GLN A 25 -7.94 12.54 -4.15
CA GLN A 25 -7.12 13.76 -3.95
C GLN A 25 -7.89 15.04 -4.30
N LYS A 26 -8.73 15.02 -5.32
CA LYS A 26 -9.56 16.19 -5.69
C LYS A 26 -10.65 16.43 -4.66
N ILE A 27 -11.26 15.36 -4.13
CA ILE A 27 -12.28 15.43 -3.08
C ILE A 27 -11.68 16.00 -1.78
N LEU A 28 -10.47 15.58 -1.42
CA LEU A 28 -9.72 16.16 -0.29
C LEU A 28 -9.49 17.67 -0.50
N HIS A 29 -9.08 18.09 -1.69
CA HIS A 29 -8.93 19.53 -1.99
C HIS A 29 -10.25 20.29 -1.90
N TRP A 30 -11.37 19.68 -2.29
CA TRP A 30 -12.70 20.27 -2.14
C TRP A 30 -13.13 20.35 -0.68
N SER A 31 -12.77 19.37 0.16
CA SER A 31 -13.07 19.40 1.60
C SER A 31 -12.46 20.64 2.26
N HIS A 32 -11.25 21.03 1.84
CA HIS A 32 -10.55 22.23 2.35
C HIS A 32 -11.20 23.55 1.96
N ARG A 33 -12.15 23.58 1.02
CA ARG A 33 -12.92 24.79 0.68
C ARG A 33 -14.01 25.10 1.70
N PHE A 34 -14.39 24.14 2.52
CA PHE A 34 -15.39 24.31 3.56
C PHE A 34 -14.73 24.70 4.90
N PRO A 35 -15.45 25.44 5.78
CA PRO A 35 -14.94 25.76 7.11
C PRO A 35 -14.58 24.50 7.89
N LYS A 36 -13.43 24.52 8.56
CA LYS A 36 -12.99 23.43 9.45
C LYS A 36 -14.05 23.23 10.55
N GLY A 37 -14.51 21.99 10.72
CA GLY A 37 -15.56 21.62 11.67
C GLY A 37 -17.00 21.65 11.11
N SER A 38 -17.20 22.07 9.86
CA SER A 38 -18.50 21.90 9.19
C SER A 38 -18.75 20.43 8.83
N PHE A 39 -20.02 20.01 8.84
CA PHE A 39 -20.41 18.66 8.42
C PHE A 39 -19.93 18.34 7.01
N ALA A 40 -20.03 19.29 6.08
CA ALA A 40 -19.58 19.14 4.69
C ALA A 40 -18.06 18.91 4.59
N HIS A 41 -17.25 19.59 5.41
CA HIS A 41 -15.81 19.34 5.48
C HIS A 41 -15.52 17.91 5.95
N GLY A 42 -16.14 17.49 7.06
CA GLY A 42 -15.94 16.15 7.61
C GLY A 42 -16.37 15.05 6.63
N PHE A 43 -17.53 15.22 5.98
CA PHE A 43 -18.05 14.25 5.02
C PHE A 43 -17.15 14.11 3.78
N LEU A 44 -16.71 15.22 3.17
CA LEU A 44 -15.80 15.18 2.02
C LEU A 44 -14.42 14.67 2.40
N HIS A 45 -13.91 15.02 3.59
CA HIS A 45 -12.65 14.47 4.08
C HIS A 45 -12.76 12.95 4.27
N LEU A 46 -13.85 12.46 4.84
CA LEU A 46 -14.09 11.03 5.02
C LEU A 46 -14.15 10.30 3.66
N LEU A 47 -14.84 10.87 2.67
CA LEU A 47 -14.89 10.32 1.30
C LEU A 47 -13.55 10.40 0.55
N SER A 48 -12.56 11.12 1.07
CA SER A 48 -11.20 11.13 0.54
C SER A 48 -10.27 10.08 1.17
N GLU A 49 -10.73 9.32 2.16
CA GLU A 49 -9.96 8.18 2.66
C GLU A 49 -10.23 6.95 1.78
N ILE A 50 -9.18 6.32 1.25
CA ILE A 50 -9.32 5.21 0.28
C ILE A 50 -10.04 4.01 0.93
N GLU A 51 -9.79 3.76 2.20
CA GLU A 51 -10.42 2.72 3.01
C GLU A 51 -11.94 2.94 3.10
N ILE A 52 -12.37 4.20 3.26
CA ILE A 52 -13.79 4.55 3.29
C ILE A 52 -14.42 4.39 1.92
N VAL A 53 -13.73 4.78 0.84
CA VAL A 53 -14.22 4.60 -0.53
C VAL A 53 -14.60 3.13 -0.75
N PHE A 54 -13.71 2.19 -0.45
CA PHE A 54 -14.02 0.77 -0.58
C PHE A 54 -15.16 0.31 0.34
N GLY A 55 -15.17 0.75 1.61
CA GLY A 55 -16.24 0.42 2.56
C GLY A 55 -17.63 0.90 2.11
N VAL A 56 -17.73 2.14 1.61
CA VAL A 56 -18.98 2.72 1.12
C VAL A 56 -19.51 1.97 -0.10
N TRP A 57 -18.65 1.69 -1.08
CA TRP A 57 -19.07 0.97 -2.29
C TRP A 57 -19.41 -0.49 -2.01
N ALA A 58 -18.70 -1.15 -1.08
CA ALA A 58 -19.07 -2.48 -0.61
C ALA A 58 -20.45 -2.48 0.08
N ALA A 59 -20.73 -1.49 0.93
CA ALA A 59 -22.04 -1.35 1.57
C ALA A 59 -23.16 -1.12 0.53
N LEU A 60 -22.92 -0.25 -0.46
CA LEU A 60 -23.86 -0.03 -1.57
C LEU A 60 -24.12 -1.30 -2.39
N PHE A 61 -23.08 -2.11 -2.62
CA PHE A 61 -23.24 -3.40 -3.28
C PHE A 61 -24.11 -4.36 -2.48
N LEU A 62 -23.88 -4.50 -1.16
CA LEU A 62 -24.70 -5.36 -0.30
C LEU A 62 -26.16 -4.88 -0.22
N ILE A 63 -26.39 -3.56 -0.19
CA ILE A 63 -27.75 -2.98 -0.25
C ILE A 63 -28.42 -3.32 -1.59
N GLY A 64 -27.71 -3.13 -2.71
CA GLY A 64 -28.23 -3.46 -4.03
C GLY A 64 -28.51 -4.95 -4.21
N MET A 65 -27.63 -5.82 -3.69
CA MET A 65 -27.85 -7.25 -3.64
C MET A 65 -29.09 -7.59 -2.83
N GLY A 66 -29.24 -7.02 -1.63
CA GLY A 66 -30.43 -7.22 -0.79
C GLY A 66 -31.74 -6.81 -1.45
N TYR A 67 -31.72 -5.76 -2.28
CA TYR A 67 -32.87 -5.35 -3.07
C TYR A 67 -33.21 -6.35 -4.19
N LEU A 68 -32.21 -6.95 -4.84
CA LEU A 68 -32.40 -7.86 -5.98
C LEU A 68 -32.69 -9.30 -5.56
N THR A 69 -32.00 -9.82 -4.54
CA THR A 69 -32.03 -11.23 -4.13
C THR A 69 -32.62 -11.46 -2.75
N GLY A 70 -32.91 -10.39 -2.01
CA GLY A 70 -33.47 -10.44 -0.65
C GLY A 70 -32.40 -10.53 0.44
N GLY A 71 -32.77 -10.12 1.66
CA GLY A 71 -31.82 -10.01 2.78
C GLY A 71 -31.18 -11.33 3.21
N LYS A 72 -31.86 -12.48 3.06
CA LYS A 72 -31.28 -13.80 3.39
C LYS A 72 -30.07 -14.14 2.51
N SER A 73 -30.17 -13.86 1.21
CA SER A 73 -29.09 -14.09 0.25
C SER A 73 -27.86 -13.24 0.56
N VAL A 74 -28.03 -12.03 1.09
CA VAL A 74 -26.91 -11.16 1.51
C VAL A 74 -26.17 -11.76 2.71
N VAL A 75 -26.90 -12.29 3.69
CA VAL A 75 -26.29 -12.95 4.86
C VAL A 75 -25.54 -14.20 4.42
N GLU A 76 -26.16 -15.06 3.61
CA GLU A 76 -25.50 -16.25 3.05
C GLU A 76 -24.24 -15.89 2.26
N TYR A 77 -24.28 -14.82 1.46
CA TYR A 77 -23.10 -14.31 0.76
C TYR A 77 -22.01 -13.89 1.74
N GLN A 78 -22.34 -13.11 2.77
CA GLN A 78 -21.36 -12.66 3.77
C GLN A 78 -20.74 -13.85 4.54
N GLU A 79 -21.53 -14.85 4.89
CA GLU A 79 -21.08 -16.07 5.57
C GLU A 79 -20.22 -16.97 4.66
N SER A 80 -20.39 -16.89 3.34
CA SER A 80 -19.58 -17.65 2.37
C SER A 80 -18.16 -17.10 2.17
N LEU A 81 -17.89 -15.86 2.59
CA LEU A 81 -16.59 -15.20 2.40
C LEU A 81 -15.53 -15.76 3.36
N ASN A 82 -14.36 -16.09 2.81
CA ASN A 82 -13.21 -16.50 3.61
C ASN A 82 -12.31 -15.30 3.92
N PHE A 83 -12.27 -14.88 5.19
CA PHE A 83 -11.45 -13.77 5.65
C PHE A 83 -10.07 -14.19 6.20
N THR A 84 -9.74 -15.48 6.17
CA THR A 84 -8.47 -15.99 6.73
C THR A 84 -7.27 -15.32 6.07
N GLU A 85 -7.23 -15.28 4.74
CA GLU A 85 -6.17 -14.63 3.97
C GLU A 85 -6.12 -13.12 4.18
N PRO A 86 -7.23 -12.35 4.01
CA PRO A 86 -7.24 -10.91 4.31
C PRO A 86 -6.77 -10.57 5.73
N LEU A 87 -7.20 -11.34 6.73
CA LEU A 87 -6.81 -11.13 8.13
C LEU A 87 -5.33 -11.47 8.36
N PHE A 88 -4.83 -12.56 7.77
CA PHE A 88 -3.42 -12.91 7.84
C PHE A 88 -2.53 -11.82 7.23
N VAL A 89 -2.87 -11.35 6.02
CA VAL A 89 -2.19 -10.25 5.35
C VAL A 89 -2.24 -8.99 6.20
N PHE A 90 -3.42 -8.62 6.72
CA PHE A 90 -3.58 -7.47 7.60
C PHE A 90 -2.66 -7.55 8.84
N CYS A 91 -2.65 -8.69 9.53
CA CYS A 91 -1.82 -8.90 10.71
C CYS A 91 -0.31 -8.74 10.40
N ILE A 92 0.18 -9.36 9.32
CA ILE A 92 1.59 -9.24 8.93
C ILE A 92 1.94 -7.81 8.54
N MET A 93 1.11 -7.14 7.74
CA MET A 93 1.36 -5.75 7.35
C MET A 93 1.41 -4.81 8.57
N VAL A 94 0.51 -4.99 9.54
CA VAL A 94 0.49 -4.21 10.78
C VAL A 94 1.75 -4.47 11.61
N MET A 95 2.14 -5.73 11.79
CA MET A 95 3.35 -6.09 12.53
C MET A 95 4.62 -5.53 11.85
N ALA A 96 4.71 -5.66 10.53
CA ALA A 96 5.83 -5.15 9.74
C ALA A 96 5.95 -3.62 9.77
N ALA A 97 4.83 -2.90 9.88
CA ALA A 97 4.79 -1.44 9.99
C ALA A 97 5.13 -0.92 11.41
N THR A 98 5.42 -1.78 12.38
CA THR A 98 5.73 -1.34 13.74
C THR A 98 7.10 -0.65 13.84
N ARG A 99 7.21 0.32 14.76
CA ARG A 99 8.46 1.08 14.99
C ARG A 99 9.70 0.20 15.23
N PRO A 100 9.64 -0.89 16.04
CA PRO A 100 10.82 -1.72 16.27
C PRO A 100 11.32 -2.38 14.98
N VAL A 101 10.42 -2.90 14.16
CA VAL A 101 10.76 -3.53 12.87
C VAL A 101 11.42 -2.53 11.93
N LEU A 102 10.84 -1.34 11.80
CA LEU A 102 11.42 -0.26 10.99
C LEU A 102 12.78 0.21 11.51
N ALA A 103 12.95 0.27 12.84
CA ALA A 103 14.22 0.65 13.45
C ALA A 103 15.32 -0.39 13.18
N VAL A 104 15.00 -1.68 13.28
CA VAL A 104 15.93 -2.77 12.93
C VAL A 104 16.31 -2.70 11.45
N ALA A 105 15.34 -2.54 10.54
CA ALA A 105 15.60 -2.41 9.11
C ALA A 105 16.53 -1.23 8.81
N ARG A 106 16.22 -0.06 9.38
CA ARG A 106 17.06 1.14 9.27
C ARG A 106 18.48 0.91 9.77
N THR A 107 18.62 0.36 10.97
CA THR A 107 19.93 0.12 11.60
C THR A 107 20.75 -0.90 10.80
N GLY A 108 20.10 -1.92 10.24
CA GLY A 108 20.72 -2.90 9.34
C GLY A 108 21.29 -2.25 8.07
N ILE A 109 20.52 -1.38 7.42
CA ILE A 109 20.98 -0.64 6.23
C ILE A 109 22.19 0.25 6.56
N GLU A 110 22.11 1.00 7.66
CA GLU A 110 23.21 1.86 8.14
C GLU A 110 24.48 1.05 8.47
N TYR A 111 24.32 -0.12 9.10
CA TYR A 111 25.41 -1.04 9.42
C TYR A 111 26.09 -1.58 8.16
N VAL A 112 25.31 -2.04 7.16
CA VAL A 112 25.88 -2.56 5.91
C VAL A 112 26.60 -1.45 5.14
N SER A 113 26.05 -0.23 5.14
CA SER A 113 26.73 0.90 4.50
C SER A 113 28.04 1.25 5.21
N TRP A 114 28.06 1.26 6.55
CA TRP A 114 29.29 1.42 7.32
C TRP A 114 30.33 0.34 7.00
N PHE A 115 29.90 -0.92 6.91
CA PHE A 115 30.77 -2.04 6.58
C PHE A 115 31.37 -1.93 5.17
N LEU A 116 30.55 -1.61 4.16
CA LEU A 116 30.98 -1.42 2.77
C LEU A 116 31.98 -0.26 2.64
N ARG A 117 31.71 0.87 3.30
CA ARG A 117 32.63 2.02 3.34
C ARG A 117 34.00 1.62 3.88
N LYS A 118 34.03 0.85 4.98
CA LYS A 118 35.28 0.41 5.62
C LYS A 118 36.08 -0.56 4.75
N THR A 119 35.39 -1.47 4.06
CA THR A 119 36.02 -2.52 3.24
C THR A 119 36.51 -2.00 1.90
N LEU A 120 35.69 -1.21 1.18
CA LEU A 120 35.96 -0.78 -0.20
C LEU A 120 36.60 0.60 -0.31
N ARG A 121 36.72 1.37 0.80
CA ARG A 121 37.26 2.74 0.82
C ARG A 121 36.62 3.67 -0.23
N THR A 122 35.32 3.54 -0.40
CA THR A 122 34.52 4.30 -1.38
C THR A 122 34.03 5.64 -0.82
N PRO A 123 33.70 6.62 -1.68
CA PRO A 123 33.15 7.91 -1.25
C PRO A 123 31.83 7.74 -0.49
N GLU A 124 31.76 8.28 0.73
CA GLU A 124 30.70 8.00 1.70
C GLU A 124 29.28 8.21 1.15
N LYS A 125 29.03 9.37 0.53
CA LYS A 125 27.70 9.73 0.04
C LYS A 125 27.21 8.80 -1.08
N LEU A 126 28.08 8.41 -2.01
CA LEU A 126 27.69 7.54 -3.12
C LEU A 126 27.40 6.12 -2.63
N THR A 127 28.21 5.61 -1.71
CA THR A 127 27.99 4.30 -1.09
C THR A 127 26.69 4.28 -0.30
N ASP A 128 26.44 5.30 0.52
CA ASP A 128 25.19 5.41 1.28
C ASP A 128 23.98 5.46 0.34
N ILE A 129 24.02 6.25 -0.74
CA ILE A 129 22.90 6.35 -1.70
C ILE A 129 22.66 4.99 -2.36
N PHE A 130 23.73 4.33 -2.80
CA PHE A 130 23.63 3.03 -3.44
C PHE A 130 23.07 1.96 -2.49
N VAL A 131 23.57 1.90 -1.26
CA VAL A 131 23.11 0.92 -0.27
C VAL A 131 21.66 1.19 0.13
N VAL A 132 21.30 2.44 0.39
CA VAL A 132 19.93 2.83 0.74
C VAL A 132 18.97 2.50 -0.40
N LEU A 133 19.31 2.85 -1.65
CA LEU A 133 18.47 2.54 -2.82
C LEU A 133 18.45 1.06 -3.20
N THR A 134 19.34 0.23 -2.67
CA THR A 134 19.37 -1.22 -2.95
C THR A 134 18.73 -1.99 -1.79
N LEU A 135 19.32 -1.92 -0.61
CA LEU A 135 18.87 -2.67 0.57
C LEU A 135 17.58 -2.13 1.18
N GLY A 136 17.36 -0.82 1.12
CA GLY A 136 16.11 -0.22 1.59
C GLY A 136 14.91 -0.82 0.86
N PRO A 137 14.86 -0.78 -0.48
CA PRO A 137 13.80 -1.41 -1.24
C PRO A 137 13.72 -2.93 -1.12
N LEU A 138 14.86 -3.61 -1.10
CA LEU A 138 14.90 -5.07 -0.88
C LEU A 138 14.34 -5.47 0.48
N SER A 139 14.49 -4.62 1.50
CA SER A 139 13.87 -4.87 2.81
C SER A 139 12.34 -4.96 2.72
N GLY A 140 11.72 -4.43 1.66
CA GLY A 140 10.29 -4.57 1.39
C GLY A 140 9.82 -6.02 1.34
N SER A 141 10.72 -6.96 0.98
CA SER A 141 10.44 -8.40 1.01
C SER A 141 10.27 -8.96 2.43
N PHE A 142 10.75 -8.26 3.46
CA PHE A 142 10.70 -8.70 4.85
C PHE A 142 9.68 -7.92 5.68
N ILE A 143 9.49 -6.65 5.33
CA ILE A 143 8.53 -5.78 6.01
C ILE A 143 7.28 -5.67 5.13
N THR A 144 7.12 -4.59 4.39
CA THR A 144 6.12 -4.40 3.34
C THR A 144 6.63 -3.31 2.40
N GLU A 145 6.08 -3.21 1.19
CA GLU A 145 6.43 -2.15 0.24
C GLU A 145 6.28 -0.73 0.84
N PRO A 146 5.14 -0.36 1.49
CA PRO A 146 4.98 1.01 2.01
C PRO A 146 5.97 1.34 3.13
N ALA A 147 6.28 0.34 3.96
CA ALA A 147 7.23 0.50 5.06
C ALA A 147 8.67 0.67 4.55
N ALA A 148 9.10 -0.17 3.61
CA ALA A 148 10.42 -0.08 2.98
C ALA A 148 10.60 1.23 2.19
N MET A 149 9.56 1.64 1.45
CA MET A 149 9.53 2.94 0.78
C MET A 149 9.75 4.09 1.76
N THR A 150 9.03 4.09 2.89
CA THR A 150 9.13 5.14 3.92
C THR A 150 10.51 5.20 4.56
N VAL A 151 11.07 4.05 4.98
CA VAL A 151 12.41 3.98 5.56
C VAL A 151 13.46 4.48 4.57
N THR A 152 13.40 4.02 3.33
CA THR A 152 14.34 4.41 2.29
C THR A 152 14.24 5.91 1.98
N ALA A 153 13.02 6.45 1.88
CA ALA A 153 12.80 7.88 1.65
C ALA A 153 13.32 8.75 2.80
N LEU A 154 13.07 8.36 4.06
CA LEU A 154 13.57 9.08 5.22
C LEU A 154 15.10 9.08 5.29
N LEU A 155 15.73 7.94 4.99
CA LEU A 155 17.18 7.83 4.89
C LEU A 155 17.72 8.74 3.78
N LEU A 156 17.15 8.69 2.57
CA LEU A 156 17.57 9.56 1.47
C LEU A 156 17.43 11.06 1.81
N VAL A 157 16.29 11.48 2.36
CA VAL A 157 16.06 12.89 2.74
C VAL A 157 17.09 13.36 3.76
N SER A 158 17.49 12.51 4.71
CA SER A 158 18.51 12.87 5.70
C SER A 158 19.91 13.12 5.09
N MET A 159 20.16 12.66 3.86
CA MET A 159 21.46 12.75 3.19
C MET A 159 21.63 14.00 2.33
N PHE A 160 20.54 14.68 1.96
CA PHE A 160 20.57 15.86 1.09
C PHE A 160 20.01 17.09 1.80
N HIS A 161 20.80 18.17 1.86
CA HIS A 161 20.30 19.50 2.20
C HIS A 161 19.82 20.20 0.92
N SER A 162 18.51 20.27 0.72
CA SER A 162 17.86 20.97 -0.41
C SER A 162 18.32 20.51 -1.81
N PRO A 163 18.13 19.22 -2.18
CA PRO A 163 18.50 18.72 -3.50
C PRO A 163 17.69 19.37 -4.63
N PRO A 164 18.25 19.52 -5.84
CA PRO A 164 17.51 20.03 -6.99
C PRO A 164 16.37 19.08 -7.35
N ALA A 165 15.22 19.64 -7.78
CA ALA A 165 14.01 18.86 -8.05
C ALA A 165 14.23 17.66 -8.99
N ARG A 166 15.07 17.82 -10.03
CA ARG A 166 15.42 16.73 -10.97
C ARG A 166 16.04 15.52 -10.25
N LEU A 167 16.91 15.76 -9.27
CA LEU A 167 17.52 14.69 -8.49
C LEU A 167 16.49 13.99 -7.60
N CYS A 168 15.56 14.74 -6.99
CA CYS A 168 14.46 14.15 -6.22
C CYS A 168 13.61 13.22 -7.06
N TYR A 169 13.20 13.67 -8.25
CA TYR A 169 12.39 12.85 -9.17
C TYR A 169 13.16 11.60 -9.62
N PHE A 170 14.45 11.73 -9.91
CA PHE A 170 15.29 10.58 -10.24
C PHE A 170 15.37 9.57 -9.09
N LEU A 171 15.70 10.02 -7.88
CA LEU A 171 15.81 9.16 -6.70
C LEU A 171 14.49 8.50 -6.34
N MET A 172 13.36 9.23 -6.43
CA MET A 172 12.03 8.65 -6.23
C MET A 172 11.67 7.63 -7.30
N GLY A 173 12.01 7.89 -8.57
CA GLY A 173 11.80 6.93 -9.65
C GLY A 173 12.56 5.62 -9.40
N VAL A 174 13.83 5.70 -9.03
CA VAL A 174 14.65 4.53 -8.67
C VAL A 174 14.08 3.82 -7.44
N LEU A 175 13.69 4.58 -6.41
CA LEU A 175 13.06 4.04 -5.21
C LEU A 175 11.81 3.22 -5.55
N PHE A 176 10.87 3.76 -6.32
CA PHE A 176 9.62 3.08 -6.64
C PHE A 176 9.84 1.81 -7.47
N VAL A 177 10.76 1.85 -8.43
CA VAL A 177 11.11 0.66 -9.21
C VAL A 177 11.72 -0.40 -8.30
N ASN A 178 12.71 -0.04 -7.48
CA ASN A 178 13.38 -1.01 -6.63
C ASN A 178 12.46 -1.57 -5.53
N VAL A 179 11.52 -0.77 -5.02
CA VAL A 179 10.56 -1.23 -3.98
C VAL A 179 9.62 -2.25 -4.57
N SER A 180 9.15 -2.03 -5.81
CA SER A 180 8.33 -3.01 -6.53
C SER A 180 9.09 -4.32 -6.77
N VAL A 181 10.39 -4.25 -7.12
CA VAL A 181 11.23 -5.46 -7.25
C VAL A 181 11.40 -6.16 -5.90
N GLY A 182 11.69 -5.42 -4.82
CA GLY A 182 11.85 -5.96 -3.48
C GLY A 182 10.59 -6.63 -2.95
N GLY A 183 9.43 -6.00 -3.13
CA GLY A 183 8.13 -6.56 -2.76
C GLY A 183 7.79 -7.86 -3.50
N ALA A 184 8.41 -8.12 -4.65
CA ALA A 184 8.22 -9.34 -5.43
C ALA A 184 9.10 -10.53 -5.05
N MET A 185 10.08 -10.34 -4.16
CA MET A 185 11.05 -11.40 -3.82
C MET A 185 10.51 -12.43 -2.82
N THR A 186 9.46 -12.10 -2.09
CA THR A 186 8.82 -13.01 -1.13
C THR A 186 7.31 -12.97 -1.28
N PRO A 187 6.62 -14.10 -1.07
CA PRO A 187 5.17 -14.17 -1.27
C PRO A 187 4.37 -13.38 -0.24
N PHE A 188 4.93 -13.07 0.94
CA PHE A 188 4.21 -12.35 2.01
C PHE A 188 4.34 -10.82 1.93
N ALA A 189 5.26 -10.29 1.11
CA ALA A 189 5.52 -8.85 1.04
C ALA A 189 4.48 -8.07 0.23
N ALA A 190 3.85 -8.72 -0.74
CA ALA A 190 2.80 -8.16 -1.56
C ALA A 190 1.57 -9.08 -1.55
N PRO A 191 0.38 -8.61 -1.13
CA PRO A 191 -0.84 -9.42 -1.07
C PRO A 191 -1.16 -10.15 -2.39
N PRO A 192 -1.02 -9.53 -3.58
CA PRO A 192 -1.29 -10.23 -4.84
C PRO A 192 -0.38 -11.44 -5.07
N ILE A 193 0.85 -11.40 -4.56
CA ILE A 193 1.82 -12.49 -4.73
C ILE A 193 1.47 -13.63 -3.79
N LEU A 194 1.04 -13.35 -2.57
CA LEU A 194 0.56 -14.37 -1.63
C LEU A 194 -0.63 -15.14 -2.22
N MET A 195 -1.60 -14.42 -2.78
CA MET A 195 -2.80 -14.99 -3.40
C MET A 195 -2.47 -15.92 -4.58
N VAL A 196 -1.42 -15.61 -5.33
CA VAL A 196 -0.95 -16.45 -6.42
C VAL A 196 -0.09 -17.61 -5.90
N ALA A 197 0.77 -17.39 -4.91
CA ALA A 197 1.69 -18.39 -4.36
C ALA A 197 0.97 -19.67 -3.90
N GLN A 198 -0.19 -19.53 -3.25
CA GLN A 198 -1.04 -20.66 -2.85
C GLN A 198 -1.49 -21.53 -4.03
N LYS A 199 -1.79 -20.94 -5.19
CA LYS A 199 -2.18 -21.71 -6.39
C LYS A 199 -1.05 -22.59 -6.91
N TRP A 200 0.20 -22.23 -6.60
CA TRP A 200 1.40 -22.94 -7.01
C TRP A 200 2.04 -23.77 -5.89
N GLY A 201 1.45 -23.78 -4.68
CA GLY A 201 2.02 -24.45 -3.50
C GLY A 201 3.36 -23.84 -3.06
N TRP A 202 3.54 -22.54 -3.30
CA TRP A 202 4.71 -21.77 -2.88
C TRP A 202 4.45 -20.98 -1.59
N ASP A 203 3.30 -21.21 -0.97
CA ASP A 203 3.01 -20.84 0.41
C ASP A 203 3.83 -21.72 1.39
N PHE A 204 4.00 -21.21 2.62
CA PHE A 204 4.78 -21.87 3.67
C PHE A 204 3.89 -22.74 4.57
#